data_AF-Q1XI22-F1
#
_entry.id   AF-Q1XI22-F1
#
_cell.length_a   1.000
_cell.length_b   1.000
_cell.length_c   1.000
_cell.angle_alpha   90.00
_cell.angle_beta   90.00
_cell.angle_gamma   90.00
#
_symmetry.space_group_name_H-M   'P 1'
#
loop_
_entity.id
_entity.type
_entity.pdbx_description
1 polymer ?
#
loop_
_entity_poly.entity_id
_entity_poly.type
_entity_poly.pdbx_seq_one_letter_code
_entity_poly.pdbx_strand_id
1 'polypeptide(L)'
;MMRVSVTSMILVVVAAAAFAPKCHAQGWEALVPAIAEKLTGLWENGELELLGHYCNFYVEPKFRNWQLRFKGRMWCPGWTIIKGEADTRSRSGVVGKTIQDFVKKAFSQGLITEEEARAWLSQ
;
A
#
# COMPACT_ATOMS: atom_id res chain seq x y z
N MET A 1 24.38 -2.21 49.93
CA MET A 1 23.13 -1.73 49.32
C MET A 1 23.44 -0.51 48.47
N MET A 2 23.47 -0.67 47.14
CA MET A 2 23.87 0.38 46.19
C MET A 2 22.73 1.39 46.04
N ARG A 3 22.90 2.61 46.57
CA ARG A 3 21.96 3.73 46.38
C ARG A 3 22.11 4.24 44.95
N VAL A 4 21.35 3.66 44.02
CA VAL A 4 21.28 4.18 42.66
C VAL A 4 20.52 5.50 42.71
N SER A 5 21.22 6.59 42.39
CA SER A 5 20.65 7.94 42.45
C SER A 5 19.54 8.07 41.40
N VAL A 6 18.34 8.47 41.83
CA VAL A 6 17.14 8.62 40.98
C VAL A 6 17.42 9.54 39.78
N THR A 7 18.26 10.56 39.98
CA THR A 7 18.72 11.47 38.93
C THR A 7 19.50 10.77 37.81
N SER A 8 20.31 9.76 38.16
CA SER A 8 21.11 9.01 37.19
C SER A 8 20.25 8.06 36.36
N MET A 9 19.22 7.45 36.97
CA MET A 9 18.24 6.63 36.23
C MET A 9 17.45 7.44 35.21
N ILE A 10 17.02 8.66 35.56
CA ILE A 10 16.24 9.52 34.65
C ILE A 10 17.07 9.89 33.41
N LEU A 11 18.36 10.21 33.60
CA LEU A 11 19.25 10.57 32.49
C LEU A 11 19.48 9.40 31.53
N VAL A 12 19.60 8.16 32.04
CA VAL A 12 19.76 6.97 31.20
C VAL A 12 18.48 6.67 30.40
N VAL A 13 17.30 6.86 31.01
CA VAL A 13 16.00 6.66 30.32
C VAL A 13 15.77 7.71 29.23
N VAL A 14 16.08 8.98 29.51
CA VAL A 14 15.95 10.07 28.51
C VAL A 14 16.95 9.90 27.37
N ALA A 15 18.19 9.47 27.66
CA ALA A 15 19.18 9.17 26.63
C ALA A 15 18.73 7.97 25.76
N ALA A 16 18.23 6.90 26.36
CA ALA A 16 17.71 5.73 25.61
C ALA A 16 16.52 6.10 24.71
N ALA A 17 15.63 6.99 25.15
CA ALA A 17 14.51 7.48 24.35
C ALA A 17 14.95 8.34 23.15
N ALA A 18 16.10 9.03 23.24
CA ALA A 18 16.66 9.80 22.14
C ALA A 18 17.30 8.91 21.04
N PHE A 19 17.73 7.70 21.40
CA PHE A 19 18.27 6.69 20.48
C PHE A 19 17.24 5.66 20.02
N ALA A 20 15.99 5.75 20.48
CA ALA A 20 14.90 5.00 19.88
C ALA A 20 14.75 5.47 18.43
N PRO A 21 14.81 4.57 17.43
CA PRO A 21 14.59 4.97 16.06
C PRO A 21 13.15 5.51 15.99
N LYS A 22 13.02 6.82 15.75
CA LYS A 22 11.76 7.41 15.32
C LYS A 22 11.50 6.82 13.94
N CYS A 23 10.85 5.65 13.88
CA CYS A 23 10.37 5.08 12.63
C CYS A 23 9.30 6.01 12.03
N HIS A 24 9.73 7.12 11.42
CA HIS A 24 8.98 7.86 10.41
C HIS A 24 8.98 7.05 9.09
N ALA A 25 8.53 5.80 9.17
CA ALA A 25 8.28 4.95 8.02
C ALA A 25 6.77 4.74 7.79
N GLN A 26 5.93 5.44 8.56
CA GLN A 26 4.48 5.38 8.44
C GLN A 26 3.97 6.55 7.60
N GLY A 27 4.60 6.76 6.43
CA GLY A 27 4.11 7.68 5.41
C GLY A 27 2.95 7.07 4.62
N TRP A 28 2.76 7.53 3.38
CA TRP A 28 1.75 7.01 2.47
C TRP A 28 1.82 5.49 2.27
N GLU A 29 2.96 4.85 2.52
CA GLU A 29 3.14 3.39 2.42
C GLU A 29 2.15 2.62 3.30
N ALA A 30 1.75 3.19 4.44
CA ALA A 30 0.77 2.59 5.33
C ALA A 30 -0.68 2.67 4.79
N LEU A 31 -0.95 3.59 3.86
CA LEU A 31 -2.27 3.74 3.23
C LEU A 31 -2.48 2.75 2.08
N VAL A 32 -1.39 2.31 1.44
CA VAL A 32 -1.42 1.36 0.32
C VAL A 32 -2.27 0.11 0.59
N PRO A 33 -2.11 -0.64 1.70
CA PRO A 33 -2.93 -1.82 1.96
C PRO A 33 -4.41 -1.48 2.10
N ALA A 34 -4.77 -0.37 2.77
CA ALA A 34 -6.15 0.06 2.95
C ALA A 34 -6.80 0.46 1.62
N ILE A 35 -6.08 1.19 0.76
CA ILE A 35 -6.55 1.55 -0.59
C ILE A 35 -6.77 0.28 -1.43
N ALA A 36 -5.84 -0.67 -1.35
CA ALA A 36 -5.94 -1.92 -2.07
C ALA A 36 -7.13 -2.76 -1.63
N GLU A 37 -7.43 -2.80 -0.33
CA GLU A 37 -8.60 -3.49 0.21
C GLU A 37 -9.91 -2.88 -0.30
N LYS A 38 -10.05 -1.55 -0.20
CA LYS A 38 -11.24 -0.82 -0.71
C LYS A 38 -11.44 -1.05 -2.21
N LEU A 39 -10.40 -0.90 -3.03
CA LEU A 39 -10.47 -1.14 -4.48
C LEU A 39 -10.75 -2.61 -4.84
N THR A 40 -10.27 -3.57 -4.04
CA THR A 40 -10.57 -4.98 -4.27
C THR A 40 -12.07 -5.24 -4.09
N GLY A 41 -12.69 -4.64 -3.06
CA GLY A 41 -14.14 -4.72 -2.86
C GLY A 41 -14.93 -4.06 -3.99
N LEU A 42 -14.49 -2.91 -4.51
CA LEU A 42 -15.11 -2.26 -5.66
C LEU A 42 -15.03 -3.14 -6.91
N TRP A 43 -13.87 -3.75 -7.17
CA TRP A 43 -13.66 -4.64 -8.31
C TRP A 43 -14.63 -5.83 -8.31
N GLU A 44 -14.93 -6.42 -7.14
CA GLU A 44 -15.90 -7.50 -7.02
C GLU A 44 -17.33 -7.08 -7.39
N ASN A 45 -17.65 -5.80 -7.22
CA ASN A 45 -18.93 -5.20 -7.61
C ASN A 45 -18.94 -4.68 -9.06
N GLY A 46 -17.83 -4.80 -9.79
CA GLY A 46 -17.70 -4.35 -11.19
C GLY A 46 -17.41 -2.87 -11.37
N GLU A 47 -17.20 -2.13 -10.27
CA GLU A 47 -16.82 -0.73 -10.28
C GLU A 47 -15.33 -0.61 -9.94
N LEU A 48 -14.58 0.24 -10.65
CA LEU A 48 -13.19 0.44 -10.30
C LEU A 48 -12.83 1.90 -10.50
N GLU A 49 -13.14 2.68 -9.49
CA GLU A 49 -12.83 4.10 -9.45
C GLU A 49 -11.83 4.37 -8.32
N LEU A 50 -10.75 5.07 -8.67
CA LEU A 50 -9.75 5.52 -7.72
C LEU A 50 -9.68 7.04 -7.78
N LEU A 51 -10.02 7.72 -6.68
CA LEU A 51 -9.94 9.19 -6.57
C LEU A 51 -10.72 9.94 -7.69
N GLY A 52 -11.90 9.48 -8.08
CA GLY A 52 -12.66 10.12 -9.16
C GLY A 52 -12.27 9.66 -10.57
N HIS A 53 -11.28 8.77 -10.70
CA HIS A 53 -10.77 8.30 -11.98
C HIS A 53 -11.17 6.86 -12.25
N TYR A 54 -11.82 6.64 -13.39
CA TYR A 54 -12.16 5.31 -13.85
C TYR A 54 -10.89 4.50 -14.18
N CYS A 55 -10.86 3.28 -13.69
CA CYS A 55 -9.76 2.35 -13.88
C CYS A 55 -10.25 1.03 -14.46
N ASN A 56 -9.37 0.38 -15.21
CA ASN A 56 -9.59 -0.95 -15.74
C ASN A 56 -8.70 -1.94 -15.00
N PHE A 57 -9.21 -3.16 -14.86
CA PHE A 57 -8.48 -4.26 -14.24
C PHE A 57 -8.67 -5.54 -15.04
N TYR A 58 -7.59 -6.28 -15.20
CA TYR A 58 -7.57 -7.52 -15.94
C TYR A 58 -6.75 -8.59 -15.22
N VAL A 59 -7.30 -9.80 -15.10
CA VAL A 59 -6.59 -10.98 -14.58
C VAL A 59 -6.52 -12.04 -15.66
N GLU A 60 -5.30 -12.49 -15.94
CA GLU A 60 -5.01 -13.54 -16.91
C GLU A 60 -4.45 -14.78 -16.18
N PRO A 61 -5.10 -15.94 -16.24
CA PRO A 61 -4.49 -17.19 -15.82
C PRO A 61 -3.41 -17.60 -16.83
N LYS A 62 -2.23 -17.98 -16.34
CA LYS A 62 -1.11 -18.47 -17.15
C LYS A 62 -0.56 -19.77 -16.56
N PHE A 63 -0.36 -20.77 -17.40
CA PHE A 63 0.42 -21.94 -17.04
C PHE A 63 1.90 -21.66 -17.27
N ARG A 64 2.70 -21.71 -16.20
CA ARG A 64 4.17 -21.60 -16.27
C ARG A 64 4.80 -22.69 -15.41
N ASN A 65 5.77 -23.42 -15.96
CA ASN A 65 6.47 -24.51 -15.26
C ASN A 65 5.50 -25.51 -14.60
N TRP A 66 4.45 -25.91 -15.33
CA TRP A 66 3.41 -26.82 -14.82
C TRP A 66 2.61 -26.31 -13.62
N GLN A 67 2.65 -25.00 -13.35
CA GLN A 67 1.89 -24.36 -12.28
C GLN A 67 0.92 -23.33 -12.86
N LEU A 68 -0.31 -23.30 -12.34
CA LEU A 68 -1.26 -22.24 -12.60
C LEU A 68 -0.84 -20.98 -11.83
N ARG A 69 -0.63 -19.90 -12.57
CA ARG A 69 -0.33 -18.56 -12.03
C ARG A 69 -1.36 -17.57 -12.57
N PHE A 70 -1.55 -16.48 -11.85
CA PHE A 70 -2.45 -15.40 -12.23
C PHE A 70 -1.62 -14.14 -12.40
N LYS A 71 -1.69 -13.53 -13.59
CA LYS A 71 -1.10 -12.21 -13.86
C LYS A 71 -2.19 -11.16 -13.85
N GLY A 72 -2.06 -10.16 -12.99
CA GLY A 72 -2.95 -9.01 -12.90
C GLY A 72 -2.35 -7.79 -13.57
N ARG A 73 -3.21 -6.97 -14.18
CA ARG A 73 -2.88 -5.68 -14.76
C ARG A 73 -3.97 -4.66 -14.42
N MET A 74 -3.57 -3.49 -13.94
CA MET A 74 -4.45 -2.34 -13.66
C MET A 74 -3.94 -1.11 -14.40
N TRP A 75 -4.85 -0.32 -14.97
CA TRP A 75 -4.53 0.98 -15.58
C TRP A 75 -5.74 1.91 -15.55
N CYS A 76 -5.50 3.22 -15.49
CA CYS A 76 -6.57 4.22 -15.44
C CYS A 76 -6.48 5.14 -16.68
N PRO A 77 -7.23 4.82 -17.76
CA PRO A 77 -7.12 5.56 -19.01
C PRO A 77 -7.54 7.03 -18.84
N GLY A 78 -6.81 7.93 -19.47
CA GLY A 78 -7.06 9.38 -19.37
C GLY A 78 -6.51 10.04 -18.11
N TRP A 79 -6.19 9.28 -17.05
CA TRP A 79 -5.57 9.83 -15.84
C TRP A 79 -4.04 9.74 -15.89
N THR A 80 -3.49 8.55 -16.13
CA THR A 80 -2.05 8.33 -16.11
C THR A 80 -1.63 7.14 -16.99
N ILE A 81 -0.36 7.14 -17.42
CA ILE A 81 0.22 6.05 -18.23
C ILE A 81 0.75 4.89 -17.37
N ILE A 82 0.81 5.05 -16.05
CA ILE A 82 1.31 4.00 -15.16
C ILE A 82 0.38 2.80 -15.16
N LYS A 83 0.97 1.64 -14.87
CA LYS A 83 0.26 0.38 -14.76
C LYS A 83 0.67 -0.34 -13.49
N GLY A 84 -0.31 -0.93 -12.82
CA GLY A 84 -0.10 -1.90 -11.76
C GLY A 84 0.05 -3.28 -12.37
N GLU A 85 1.04 -4.05 -11.94
CA GLU A 85 1.23 -5.43 -12.35
C GLU A 85 1.58 -6.33 -11.16
N ALA A 86 1.00 -7.52 -11.13
CA ALA A 86 1.44 -8.57 -10.21
C ALA A 86 1.31 -9.95 -10.86
N ASP A 87 2.11 -10.90 -10.37
CA ASP A 87 2.04 -12.30 -10.77
C ASP A 87 2.09 -13.17 -9.51
N THR A 88 1.02 -13.92 -9.24
CA THR A 88 0.91 -14.76 -8.04
C THR A 88 0.26 -16.11 -8.32
N ARG A 89 0.34 -17.04 -7.37
CA ARG A 89 -0.39 -18.33 -7.45
C ARG A 89 -1.85 -18.23 -7.01
N SER A 90 -2.28 -17.10 -6.45
CA SER A 90 -3.64 -16.90 -5.93
C SER A 90 -4.41 -15.91 -6.80
N ARG A 91 -5.65 -16.27 -7.16
CA ARG A 91 -6.54 -15.39 -7.93
C ARG A 91 -6.91 -14.14 -7.13
N SER A 92 -7.31 -14.27 -5.87
CA SER A 92 -7.59 -13.11 -5.01
C SER A 92 -6.32 -12.34 -4.67
N GLY A 93 -5.22 -13.06 -4.41
CA GLY A 93 -3.94 -12.44 -4.06
C GLY A 93 -3.33 -11.59 -5.18
N VAL A 94 -3.58 -11.93 -6.46
CA VAL A 94 -3.09 -11.11 -7.57
C VAL A 94 -3.83 -9.78 -7.69
N VAL A 95 -5.12 -9.72 -7.32
CA VAL A 95 -5.91 -8.49 -7.39
C VAL A 95 -5.32 -7.43 -6.46
N GLY A 96 -5.27 -7.74 -5.16
CA GLY A 96 -4.72 -6.83 -4.16
C GLY A 96 -3.28 -6.42 -4.47
N LYS A 97 -2.41 -7.36 -4.86
CA LYS A 97 -1.00 -7.02 -5.18
C LYS A 97 -0.86 -6.10 -6.39
N THR A 98 -1.69 -6.29 -7.42
CA THR A 98 -1.67 -5.43 -8.62
C THR A 98 -2.09 -4.01 -8.27
N ILE A 99 -3.14 -3.87 -7.44
CA ILE A 99 -3.60 -2.56 -6.97
C ILE A 99 -2.53 -1.90 -6.11
N GLN A 100 -1.93 -2.63 -5.17
CA GLN A 100 -0.84 -2.10 -4.34
C GLN A 100 0.33 -1.60 -5.18
N ASP A 101 0.70 -2.32 -6.24
CA ASP A 101 1.74 -1.91 -7.16
C ASP A 101 1.37 -0.62 -7.93
N PHE A 102 0.14 -0.51 -8.43
CA PHE A 102 -0.36 0.73 -9.05
C PHE A 102 -0.30 1.91 -8.07
N VAL A 103 -0.86 1.74 -6.87
CA VAL A 103 -0.96 2.80 -5.86
C VAL A 103 0.43 3.25 -5.41
N LYS A 104 1.37 2.32 -5.21
CA LYS A 104 2.77 2.66 -4.91
C LYS A 104 3.42 3.51 -6.00
N LYS A 105 3.20 3.18 -7.26
CA LYS A 105 3.70 3.97 -8.40
C LYS A 105 3.02 5.33 -8.48
N ALA A 106 1.74 5.41 -8.13
CA ALA A 106 1.00 6.67 -8.13
C ALA A 106 1.52 7.63 -7.06
N PHE A 107 1.74 7.16 -5.83
CA PHE A 107 2.37 7.95 -4.78
C PHE A 107 3.81 8.35 -5.12
N SER A 108 4.62 7.41 -5.64
CA SER A 108 6.01 7.72 -5.98
C SER A 108 6.16 8.73 -7.11
N GLN A 109 5.14 8.87 -7.96
CA GLN A 109 5.08 9.89 -9.02
C GLN A 109 4.34 11.17 -8.60
N GLY A 110 3.88 11.26 -7.34
CA GLY A 110 3.11 12.42 -6.86
C GLY A 110 1.74 12.58 -7.52
N LEU A 111 1.18 11.50 -8.08
CA LEU A 111 -0.17 11.50 -8.67
C LEU A 111 -1.28 11.39 -7.59
N ILE A 112 -0.89 10.96 -6.40
CA ILE A 112 -1.74 10.86 -5.21
C ILE A 112 -0.95 11.42 -4.04
N THR A 113 -1.56 12.32 -3.29
CA THR A 113 -1.02 12.82 -2.01
C THR A 113 -1.56 12.00 -0.83
N GLU A 114 -0.87 12.06 0.31
CA GLU A 114 -1.32 11.37 1.51
C GLU A 114 -2.68 11.88 1.99
N GLU A 115 -2.89 13.19 1.89
CA GLU A 115 -4.12 13.88 2.28
C GLU A 115 -5.31 13.46 1.40
N GLU A 116 -5.13 13.45 0.07
CA GLU A 116 -6.16 12.99 -0.88
C GLU A 116 -6.54 11.54 -0.63
N ALA A 117 -5.55 10.67 -0.43
CA ALA A 117 -5.77 9.26 -0.14
C ALA A 117 -6.54 9.05 1.17
N ARG A 118 -6.20 9.80 2.23
CA ARG A 118 -6.91 9.74 3.52
C ARG A 118 -8.36 10.21 3.38
N ALA A 119 -8.58 11.31 2.67
CA ALA A 119 -9.92 11.83 2.42
C ALA A 119 -10.77 10.80 1.65
N TRP A 120 -10.22 10.21 0.59
CA TRP A 120 -10.92 9.20 -0.21
C TRP A 120 -11.21 7.91 0.56
N LEU A 121 -10.31 7.47 1.45
CA LEU A 121 -10.55 6.30 2.30
C LEU A 121 -11.69 6.52 3.30
N SER A 122 -11.92 7.76 3.74
CA SER A 122 -12.95 8.12 4.71
C SER A 122 -14.37 8.26 4.14
N GLN A 123 -14.52 8.17 2.81
CA GLN A 123 -15.81 8.14 2.10
C GLN A 123 -16.43 6.75 2.16
#